data_AF-A0AAJ6G075-F1
#
_entry.id   AF-A0AAJ6G075-F1
#
_cell.length_a   1.000
_cell.length_b   1.000
_cell.length_c   1.000
_cell.angle_alpha   90.00
_cell.angle_beta   90.00
_cell.angle_gamma   90.00
#
_symmetry.space_group_name_H-M   'P 1'
#
loop_
_entity.id
_entity.type
_entity.pdbx_description
1 polymer ?
#
loop_
_entity_poly.entity_id
_entity_poly.type
_entity_poly.pdbx_seq_one_letter_code
_entity_poly.pdbx_strand_id
1 'polypeptide(L)'
;MNSLRDGGLNIEVFPLAMRQSIEAVTFPFDDFSKAIGDGKRRIRSVKNGKKFEVQFSKDDHRKISFRVSPLSMPLDRIDLISDNDSVRLAPNITTFGDIPDPLFYQDPSHYARLGVGEIAIIAKANATMALLVKILDISSTDIFIQWEVRELL
;
A
#
# COMPACT_ATOMS: atom_id res chain seq x y z
N MET A 1 -16.01 -31.88 -7.28
CA MET A 1 -16.07 -31.39 -8.66
C MET A 1 -16.95 -30.16 -8.64
N ASN A 2 -16.38 -28.95 -8.63
CA ASN A 2 -17.14 -27.71 -8.49
C ASN A 2 -17.10 -26.94 -9.81
N SER A 3 -18.13 -27.14 -10.61
CA SER A 3 -18.37 -26.43 -11.86
C SER A 3 -19.08 -25.10 -11.59
N LEU A 4 -18.46 -23.99 -11.99
CA LEU A 4 -19.15 -22.72 -12.22
C LEU A 4 -19.15 -22.44 -13.73
N ARG A 5 -20.12 -23.09 -14.39
CA ARG A 5 -20.88 -22.72 -15.60
C ARG A 5 -20.15 -22.28 -16.89
N ASP A 6 -20.20 -23.22 -17.83
CA ASP A 6 -20.55 -23.09 -19.27
C ASP A 6 -19.61 -22.42 -20.27
N GLY A 7 -18.41 -21.97 -19.86
CA GLY A 7 -17.44 -21.33 -20.77
C GLY A 7 -16.23 -22.16 -21.22
N GLY A 8 -16.11 -23.44 -20.82
CA GLY A 8 -14.90 -24.22 -21.09
C GLY A 8 -13.65 -23.75 -20.31
N LEU A 9 -13.83 -22.92 -19.28
CA LEU A 9 -12.75 -22.48 -18.40
C LEU A 9 -12.38 -23.59 -17.42
N ASN A 10 -11.24 -24.22 -17.64
CA ASN A 10 -10.60 -25.07 -16.65
C ASN A 10 -10.00 -24.18 -15.56
N ILE A 11 -10.62 -24.21 -14.38
CA ILE A 11 -10.09 -23.55 -13.18
C ILE A 11 -9.16 -24.55 -12.50
N GLU A 12 -7.85 -24.38 -12.71
CA GLU A 12 -6.85 -25.10 -11.92
C GLU A 12 -6.76 -24.47 -10.54
N VAL A 13 -7.24 -25.20 -9.53
CA VAL A 13 -7.10 -24.78 -8.14
C VAL A 13 -5.67 -25.07 -7.71
N PHE A 14 -5.04 -24.13 -7.02
CA PHE A 14 -3.69 -24.32 -6.49
C PHE A 14 -3.61 -25.62 -5.65
N PRO A 15 -2.51 -26.39 -5.80
CA PRO A 15 -2.24 -27.53 -4.93
C PRO A 15 -2.31 -27.12 -3.46
N LEU A 16 -2.79 -28.01 -2.58
CA LEU A 16 -3.07 -27.69 -1.17
C LEU A 16 -1.87 -27.05 -0.46
N ALA A 17 -0.66 -27.55 -0.68
CA ALA A 17 0.56 -26.99 -0.09
C ALA A 17 0.84 -25.56 -0.58
N MET A 18 0.60 -25.28 -1.85
CA MET A 18 0.77 -23.95 -2.44
C MET A 18 -0.29 -22.99 -1.92
N ARG A 19 -1.53 -23.45 -1.81
CA ARG A 19 -2.62 -22.70 -1.18
C ARG A 19 -2.29 -22.37 0.28
N GLN A 20 -1.83 -23.33 1.07
CA GLN A 20 -1.45 -23.12 2.47
C GLN A 20 -0.27 -22.16 2.61
N SER A 21 0.72 -22.23 1.72
CA SER A 21 1.83 -21.27 1.70
C SER A 21 1.35 -19.87 1.35
N ILE A 22 0.49 -19.72 0.33
CA ILE A 22 -0.12 -18.44 -0.03
C ILE A 22 -0.96 -17.94 1.15
N GLU A 23 -1.73 -18.82 1.80
CA GLU A 23 -2.61 -18.47 2.90
C GLU A 23 -1.83 -18.03 4.15
N ALA A 24 -0.79 -18.76 4.54
CA ALA A 24 0.06 -18.42 5.68
C ALA A 24 0.78 -17.08 5.52
N VAL A 25 1.12 -16.70 4.29
CA VAL A 25 1.75 -15.40 3.97
C VAL A 25 0.71 -14.28 3.82
N THR A 26 -0.48 -14.58 3.29
CA THR A 26 -1.48 -13.55 2.91
C THR A 26 -2.49 -13.24 4.01
N PHE A 27 -2.79 -14.20 4.90
CA PHE A 27 -3.86 -14.14 5.89
C PHE A 27 -3.45 -13.99 7.37
N PRO A 28 -2.19 -13.71 7.78
CA PRO A 28 -1.87 -13.66 9.22
C PRO A 28 -2.62 -12.56 9.99
N PHE A 29 -3.33 -11.65 9.31
CA PHE A 29 -4.17 -10.64 9.95
C PHE A 29 -5.67 -10.91 9.90
N ASP A 30 -6.15 -11.82 9.04
CA ASP A 30 -7.55 -11.94 8.58
C ASP A 30 -8.21 -10.60 8.14
N ASP A 31 -7.45 -9.51 8.20
CA ASP A 31 -7.78 -8.12 7.97
C ASP A 31 -6.87 -7.64 6.83
N PHE A 32 -7.46 -7.60 5.64
CA PHE A 32 -6.82 -7.11 4.42
C PHE A 32 -6.47 -5.62 4.48
N SER A 33 -6.73 -4.96 5.62
CA SER A 33 -6.43 -3.56 5.89
C SER A 33 -5.21 -3.39 6.80
N LYS A 34 -4.49 -4.47 7.16
CA LYS A 34 -3.31 -4.43 8.04
C LYS A 34 -2.11 -5.18 7.48
N ALA A 35 -0.91 -4.70 7.79
CA ALA A 35 0.36 -5.35 7.48
C ALA A 35 1.42 -5.10 8.58
N ILE A 36 2.46 -5.93 8.59
CA ILE A 36 3.68 -5.76 9.42
C ILE A 36 4.89 -5.72 8.49
N GLY A 37 5.81 -4.79 8.71
CA GLY A 37 7.04 -4.63 7.94
C GLY A 37 6.78 -4.20 6.50
N ASP A 38 7.75 -4.47 5.62
CA ASP A 38 7.69 -4.15 4.19
C ASP A 38 6.72 -5.06 3.44
N GLY A 39 6.24 -4.63 2.27
CA GLY A 39 5.42 -5.51 1.47
C GLY A 39 4.78 -4.92 0.23
N LYS A 40 3.90 -5.73 -0.36
CA LYS A 40 3.07 -5.40 -1.53
C LYS A 40 1.66 -5.89 -1.29
N ARG A 41 0.67 -5.15 -1.78
CA ARG A 41 -0.73 -5.57 -1.68
C ARG A 41 -1.61 -4.98 -2.78
N ARG A 42 -2.60 -5.77 -3.17
CA ARG A 42 -3.76 -5.32 -3.95
C ARG A 42 -4.83 -4.78 -3.01
N ILE A 43 -5.21 -3.53 -3.21
CA ILE A 43 -6.28 -2.85 -2.47
C ILE A 43 -7.45 -2.63 -3.44
N ARG A 44 -8.64 -3.08 -3.05
CA ARG A 44 -9.85 -2.79 -3.83
C ARG A 44 -10.12 -1.29 -3.88
N SER A 45 -10.34 -0.77 -5.08
CA SER A 45 -10.78 0.59 -5.35
C SER A 45 -12.20 0.79 -4.79
N VAL A 46 -12.36 1.70 -3.82
CA VAL A 46 -13.64 2.02 -3.19
C VAL A 46 -13.82 3.53 -3.13
N LYS A 47 -15.05 4.03 -3.35
CA LYS A 47 -15.32 5.47 -3.51
C LYS A 47 -14.85 6.35 -2.34
N ASN A 48 -14.90 5.85 -1.10
CA ASN A 48 -14.50 6.61 0.09
C ASN A 48 -13.04 6.35 0.52
N GLY A 49 -12.28 5.67 -0.34
CA GLY A 49 -10.97 5.14 -0.06
C GLY A 49 -10.97 3.99 0.96
N LYS A 50 -9.95 3.14 0.88
CA LYS A 50 -9.77 2.02 1.83
C LYS A 50 -8.66 2.37 2.83
N LYS A 51 -8.96 2.24 4.13
CA LYS A 51 -7.95 2.41 5.19
C LYS A 51 -6.98 1.23 5.16
N PHE A 52 -5.71 1.53 5.38
CA PHE A 52 -4.63 0.58 5.52
C PHE A 52 -3.74 0.98 6.70
N GLU A 53 -3.30 0.01 7.50
CA GLU A 53 -2.41 0.21 8.65
C GLU A 53 -1.18 -0.68 8.50
N VAL A 54 -0.01 -0.09 8.67
CA VAL A 54 1.27 -0.80 8.65
C VAL A 54 1.93 -0.64 10.02
N GLN A 55 2.26 -1.76 10.64
CA GLN A 55 3.08 -1.82 11.85
C GLN A 55 4.55 -2.06 11.47
N PHE A 56 5.48 -1.47 12.21
CA PHE A 56 6.91 -1.51 11.90
C PHE A 56 7.46 -2.94 11.83
N SER A 57 7.32 -3.72 12.91
CA SER A 57 7.78 -5.12 12.96
C SER A 57 6.88 -5.93 13.90
N LYS A 58 7.16 -7.22 14.11
CA LYS A 58 6.36 -8.02 15.06
C LYS A 58 6.50 -7.54 16.49
N ASP A 59 7.71 -7.13 16.86
CA ASP A 59 8.09 -6.73 18.22
C ASP A 59 8.00 -5.21 18.43
N ASP A 60 7.91 -4.44 17.34
CA ASP A 60 7.73 -2.99 17.36
C ASP A 60 6.29 -2.62 16.94
N HIS A 61 5.55 -2.06 17.90
CA HIS A 61 4.14 -1.71 17.73
C HIS A 61 3.89 -0.30 17.19
N ARG A 62 4.92 0.43 16.76
CA ARG A 62 4.75 1.69 16.01
C ARG A 62 3.96 1.41 14.73
N LYS A 63 3.00 2.28 14.44
CA LYS A 63 2.02 2.09 13.36
C LYS A 63 1.81 3.38 12.57
N ILE A 64 1.63 3.22 11.27
CA ILE A 64 1.19 4.29 10.36
C ILE A 64 -0.08 3.84 9.65
N SER A 65 -1.10 4.69 9.67
CA SER A 65 -2.36 4.49 8.96
C SER A 65 -2.44 5.44 7.76
N PHE A 66 -2.96 4.94 6.65
CA PHE A 66 -3.28 5.76 5.48
C PHE A 66 -4.53 5.26 4.77
N ARG A 67 -5.00 6.04 3.81
CA ARG A 67 -6.15 5.74 2.98
C ARG A 67 -5.75 5.92 1.52
N VAL A 68 -6.16 4.99 0.67
CA VAL A 68 -5.98 5.13 -0.78
C VAL A 68 -7.37 5.35 -1.38
N SER A 69 -7.56 6.49 -2.05
CA SER A 69 -8.81 6.86 -2.69
C SER A 69 -8.62 7.00 -4.21
N PRO A 70 -9.37 6.26 -5.04
CA PRO A 70 -9.35 6.45 -6.48
C PRO A 70 -9.94 7.82 -6.84
N LEU A 71 -9.42 8.45 -7.90
CA LEU A 71 -10.07 9.60 -8.50
C LEU A 71 -11.15 9.16 -9.48
N SER A 72 -12.22 9.94 -9.57
CA SER A 72 -13.38 9.61 -10.39
C SER A 72 -13.04 9.52 -11.88
N MET A 73 -12.17 10.42 -12.36
CA MET A 73 -11.58 10.47 -13.71
C MET A 73 -10.42 11.49 -13.70
N PRO A 74 -9.33 11.27 -14.43
CA PRO A 74 -8.92 10.00 -15.05
C PRO A 74 -8.55 8.94 -14.00
N LEU A 75 -8.69 7.66 -14.35
CA LEU A 75 -8.33 6.50 -13.50
C LEU A 75 -6.81 6.22 -13.55
N ASP A 76 -5.99 7.25 -13.67
CA ASP A 76 -4.53 7.16 -13.77
C ASP A 76 -3.83 7.62 -12.47
N ARG A 77 -4.61 8.13 -11.52
CA ARG A 77 -4.13 8.73 -10.28
C ARG A 77 -5.02 8.36 -9.10
N ILE A 78 -4.41 8.29 -7.93
CA ILE A 78 -5.07 8.07 -6.65
C ILE A 78 -4.66 9.17 -5.68
N ASP A 79 -5.50 9.47 -4.70
CA ASP A 79 -5.13 10.28 -3.55
C ASP A 79 -4.76 9.34 -2.39
N LEU A 80 -3.50 9.42 -1.95
CA LEU A 80 -3.04 8.80 -0.72
C LEU A 80 -3.19 9.82 0.41
N ILE A 81 -3.97 9.48 1.41
CA ILE A 81 -4.38 10.38 2.49
C ILE A 81 -3.91 9.80 3.82
N SER A 82 -3.31 10.60 4.68
CA SER A 82 -2.96 10.22 6.05
C SER A 82 -3.32 11.35 7.01
N ASP A 83 -2.70 11.37 8.19
CA ASP A 83 -2.90 12.44 9.17
C ASP A 83 -2.38 13.77 8.61
N ASN A 84 -2.88 14.89 9.15
CA ASN A 84 -2.46 16.21 8.71
C ASN A 84 -0.94 16.39 8.82
N ASP A 85 -0.37 17.07 7.82
CA ASP A 85 1.05 17.41 7.72
C ASP A 85 1.99 16.21 7.90
N SER A 86 1.56 15.03 7.43
CA SER A 86 2.34 13.80 7.52
C SER A 86 2.72 13.20 6.17
N VAL A 87 2.08 13.62 5.09
CA VAL A 87 2.29 13.06 3.75
C VAL A 87 3.18 14.00 2.93
N ARG A 88 4.24 13.46 2.34
CA ARG A 88 5.13 14.15 1.40
C ARG A 88 5.17 13.39 0.09
N LEU A 89 5.42 14.10 -1.00
CA LEU A 89 5.66 13.49 -2.31
C LEU A 89 7.16 13.42 -2.56
N ALA A 90 7.65 12.30 -3.09
CA ALA A 90 9.01 12.17 -3.59
C ALA A 90 9.04 12.38 -5.12
N PRO A 91 9.17 13.63 -5.62
CA PRO A 91 9.06 13.90 -7.04
C PRO A 91 10.20 13.24 -7.83
N ASN A 92 9.87 12.70 -9.00
CA ASN A 92 10.81 12.05 -9.93
C ASN A 92 11.57 10.83 -9.39
N ILE A 93 11.19 10.32 -8.22
CA ILE A 93 11.80 9.13 -7.64
C ILE A 93 10.84 7.96 -7.75
N THR A 94 11.34 6.86 -8.30
CA THR A 94 10.55 5.65 -8.54
C THR A 94 11.06 4.43 -7.76
N THR A 95 12.18 4.56 -7.04
CA THR A 95 12.78 3.48 -6.24
C THR A 95 12.98 3.96 -4.81
N PHE A 96 12.64 3.13 -3.82
CA PHE A 96 12.78 3.49 -2.40
C PHE A 96 14.23 3.73 -1.97
N GLY A 97 15.20 3.07 -2.61
CA GLY A 97 16.63 3.25 -2.33
C GLY A 97 17.16 4.64 -2.69
N ASP A 98 16.49 5.36 -3.60
CA ASP A 98 16.86 6.72 -4.01
C ASP A 98 16.28 7.79 -3.06
N ILE A 99 15.60 7.36 -1.98
CA ILE A 99 15.10 8.20 -0.88
C ILE A 99 16.02 7.97 0.33
N PRO A 100 17.17 8.66 0.41
CA PRO A 100 18.14 8.44 1.49
C PRO A 100 17.61 8.92 2.84
N ASP A 101 16.88 10.03 2.86
CA ASP A 101 16.22 10.58 4.05
C ASP A 101 14.77 10.96 3.73
N PRO A 102 13.77 10.26 4.29
CA PRO A 102 12.36 10.58 4.09
C PRO A 102 11.95 11.98 4.58
N LEU A 103 12.70 12.58 5.52
CA LEU A 103 12.42 13.90 6.09
C LEU A 103 13.00 15.06 5.26
N PHE A 104 13.86 14.77 4.27
CA PHE A 104 14.42 15.79 3.39
C PHE A 104 13.36 16.48 2.51
N TYR A 105 12.27 15.79 2.21
CA TYR A 105 11.19 16.31 1.37
C TYR A 105 10.39 17.34 2.15
N GLN A 106 10.45 18.58 1.66
CA GLN A 106 9.73 19.72 2.21
C GLN A 106 8.27 19.67 1.74
N ASP A 107 7.41 20.48 2.37
CA ASP A 107 5.97 20.56 2.07
C ASP A 107 5.13 19.34 2.51
N PRO A 108 5.10 19.02 3.83
CA PRO A 108 4.14 18.06 4.34
C PRO A 108 2.70 18.54 4.11
N SER A 109 1.84 17.58 3.76
CA SER A 109 0.41 17.77 3.50
C SER A 109 -0.40 16.67 4.20
N HIS A 110 -1.72 16.75 4.11
CA HIS A 110 -2.64 15.69 4.52
C HIS A 110 -2.82 14.61 3.44
N TYR A 111 -2.39 14.88 2.21
CA TYR A 111 -2.48 13.93 1.09
C TYR A 111 -1.37 14.12 0.05
N ALA A 112 -1.15 13.09 -0.76
CA ALA A 112 -0.38 13.15 -1.99
C ALA A 112 -1.17 12.48 -3.12
N ARG A 113 -1.20 13.13 -4.29
CA ARG A 113 -1.77 12.56 -5.51
C ARG A 113 -0.70 11.79 -6.26
N LEU A 114 -0.93 10.50 -6.48
CA LEU A 114 0.07 9.58 -7.04
C LEU A 114 -0.47 8.90 -8.30
N GLY A 115 0.33 8.88 -9.35
CA GLY A 115 0.22 8.00 -10.49
C GLY A 115 1.07 6.73 -10.33
N VAL A 116 0.99 5.85 -11.32
CA VAL A 116 1.79 4.63 -11.38
C VAL A 116 3.29 4.97 -11.36
N GLY A 117 4.03 4.32 -10.46
CA GLY A 117 5.48 4.50 -10.28
C GLY A 117 5.85 5.56 -9.24
N GLU A 118 4.94 6.47 -8.87
CA GLU A 118 5.22 7.54 -7.91
C GLU A 118 5.20 7.03 -6.46
N ILE A 119 5.96 7.73 -5.61
CA ILE A 119 6.15 7.39 -4.20
C ILE A 119 5.67 8.55 -3.31
N ALA A 120 4.81 8.22 -2.34
CA ALA A 120 4.55 9.08 -1.20
C ALA A 120 5.34 8.61 0.02
N ILE A 121 5.69 9.57 0.87
CA ILE A 121 6.32 9.36 2.16
C ILE A 121 5.31 9.76 3.23
N ILE A 122 5.09 8.90 4.23
CA ILE A 122 4.23 9.19 5.36
C ILE A 122 5.09 9.21 6.63
N ALA A 123 5.24 10.38 7.24
CA ALA A 123 5.97 10.60 8.47
C ALA A 123 5.42 11.84 9.20
N LYS A 124 4.99 11.69 10.45
CA LYS A 124 4.60 12.83 11.28
C LYS A 124 5.81 13.66 11.70
N ALA A 125 5.56 14.91 12.10
CA ALA A 125 6.57 15.69 12.83
C ALA A 125 7.03 14.89 14.08
N ASN A 126 8.34 14.77 14.26
CA ASN A 126 8.99 13.99 15.33
C ASN A 126 8.68 12.47 15.31
N ALA A 127 8.24 11.93 14.17
CA ALA A 127 8.10 10.49 14.05
C ALA A 127 9.46 9.79 14.08
N THR A 128 9.54 8.64 14.73
CA THR A 128 10.71 7.75 14.70
C THR A 128 10.61 6.70 13.59
N MET A 129 9.53 6.77 12.79
CA MET A 129 9.23 5.86 11.70
C MET A 129 8.62 6.63 10.53
N ALA A 130 9.02 6.26 9.31
CA ALA A 130 8.38 6.66 8.07
C ALA A 130 7.85 5.42 7.33
N LEU A 131 6.84 5.65 6.49
CA LEU A 131 6.33 4.67 5.54
C LEU A 131 6.44 5.24 4.13
N LEU A 132 7.19 4.57 3.27
CA LEU A 132 7.28 4.89 1.86
C LEU A 132 6.24 4.04 1.14
N VAL A 133 5.37 4.64 0.32
CA VAL A 133 4.31 3.94 -0.40
C VAL A 133 4.41 4.26 -1.88
N LYS A 134 4.65 3.23 -2.70
CA LYS A 134 4.71 3.29 -4.16
C LYS A 134 3.44 2.73 -4.77
N ILE A 135 2.92 3.39 -5.80
CA ILE A 135 1.85 2.83 -6.63
C ILE A 135 2.45 1.98 -7.74
N LEU A 136 2.08 0.71 -7.81
CA LEU A 136 2.54 -0.22 -8.83
C LEU A 136 1.61 -0.27 -10.04
N ASP A 137 0.31 -0.17 -9.82
CA ASP A 137 -0.71 -0.22 -10.86
C ASP A 137 -2.03 0.36 -10.36
N ILE A 138 -2.83 0.94 -11.27
CA ILE A 138 -4.14 1.52 -11.00
C ILE A 138 -5.11 1.00 -12.07
N SER A 139 -6.18 0.35 -11.60
CA SER A 139 -7.28 -0.09 -12.44
C SER A 139 -8.62 0.42 -11.89
N SER A 140 -9.70 0.19 -12.64
CA SER A 140 -11.05 0.57 -12.21
C SER A 140 -11.50 -0.13 -10.93
N THR A 141 -11.00 -1.34 -10.66
CA THR A 141 -11.42 -2.17 -9.53
C THR A 141 -10.38 -2.26 -8.43
N ASP A 142 -9.10 -2.09 -8.75
CA ASP A 142 -7.98 -2.43 -7.87
C ASP A 142 -6.81 -1.46 -8.03
N ILE A 143 -6.13 -1.22 -6.92
CA ILE A 143 -4.91 -0.42 -6.83
C ILE A 143 -3.85 -1.34 -6.23
N PHE A 144 -2.71 -1.47 -6.90
CA PHE A 144 -1.59 -2.26 -6.43
C PHE A 144 -0.56 -1.33 -5.81
N ILE A 145 -0.21 -1.58 -4.56
CA ILE A 145 0.76 -0.79 -3.81
C ILE A 145 1.95 -1.65 -3.37
N GLN A 146 3.08 -0.99 -3.20
CA GLN A 146 4.24 -1.48 -2.48
C GLN A 146 4.56 -0.50 -1.37
N TRP A 147 5.06 -0.97 -0.23
CA TRP A 147 5.54 -0.10 0.82
C TRP A 147 6.84 -0.61 1.45
N GLU A 148 7.55 0.33 2.07
CA GLU A 148 8.76 0.08 2.85
C GLU A 148 8.69 0.88 4.16
N VAL A 149 8.94 0.22 5.29
CA VAL A 149 9.06 0.86 6.59
C VAL A 149 10.49 1.35 6.79
N ARG A 150 10.64 2.58 7.28
CA ARG A 150 11.94 3.19 7.56
C ARG A 150 11.98 3.63 9.01
N GLU A 151 13.08 3.36 9.68
CA GLU A 151 13.40 3.98 10.95
C GLU A 151 13.94 5.39 10.70
N LEU A 152 13.49 6.35 11.49
CA LEU A 152 13.99 7.72 11.50
C LEU A 152 14.81 7.91 12.77
N LEU A 153 16.05 8.35 12.61
CA LEU A 153 17.02 8.60 13.69
C LEU A 153 16.86 10.01 14.27
#